data_AF-A0A3A4XP65-F1
#
_entry.id   AF-A0A3A4XP65-F1
#
_cell.length_a   1.000
_cell.length_b   1.000
_cell.length_c   1.000
_cell.angle_alpha   90.00
_cell.angle_beta   90.00
_cell.angle_gamma   90.00
#
_symmetry.space_group_name_H-M   'P 1'
#
loop_
_entity.id
_entity.type
_entity.pdbx_description
1 polymer ?
#
loop_
_entity_poly.entity_id
_entity_poly.type
_entity_poly.pdbx_seq_one_letter_code
_entity_poly.pdbx_strand_id
1 'polypeptide(L)'
;MLCEKRQAAANCGLKGNAHPNVHVHLEAKAIYDDKGKHRQWRFGMIDINDPKQLEGELRKARNELEERVALRTTELNQRNKQLVRLTTELTTCRATRTAPAGQSAA
;
A
#
# COMPACT_ATOMS: atom_id res chain seq x y z
N MET A 1 -39.48 -3.72 -3.69
CA MET A 1 -39.57 -5.06 -4.32
C MET A 1 -38.20 -5.42 -4.85
N LEU A 2 -37.44 -6.19 -4.06
CA LEU A 2 -36.02 -6.48 -4.27
C LEU A 2 -35.81 -7.30 -5.54
N CYS A 3 -35.30 -6.66 -6.60
CA CYS A 3 -34.91 -7.34 -7.85
C CYS A 3 -33.39 -7.59 -7.93
N GLU A 4 -32.65 -7.40 -6.84
CA GLU A 4 -31.20 -7.11 -6.93
C GLU A 4 -30.23 -8.28 -6.80
N LYS A 5 -30.66 -9.53 -6.57
CA LYS A 5 -29.71 -10.66 -6.40
C LYS A 5 -30.02 -11.87 -7.30
N ARG A 6 -30.05 -11.66 -8.63
CA ARG A 6 -30.12 -12.75 -9.64
C ARG A 6 -28.75 -13.18 -10.17
N GLN A 7 -27.69 -12.55 -9.67
CA GLN A 7 -26.30 -12.84 -10.00
C GLN A 7 -25.51 -12.92 -8.69
N ALA A 8 -24.64 -13.92 -8.58
CA ALA A 8 -23.74 -14.11 -7.46
C ALA A 8 -22.32 -14.25 -8.01
N ALA A 9 -21.39 -13.50 -7.45
CA ALA A 9 -19.98 -13.58 -7.78
C ALA A 9 -19.19 -13.89 -6.49
N ALA A 10 -18.21 -14.78 -6.60
CA ALA A 10 -17.38 -15.16 -5.46
C ALA A 10 -15.97 -15.52 -5.92
N ASN A 11 -14.98 -15.16 -5.10
CA ASN A 11 -13.62 -15.63 -5.28
C ASN A 11 -13.47 -16.96 -4.53
N CYS A 12 -13.19 -18.04 -5.24
CA CYS A 12 -13.03 -19.36 -4.65
C CYS A 12 -11.67 -19.97 -4.99
N GLY A 13 -11.16 -20.79 -4.08
CA GLY A 13 -10.03 -21.67 -4.36
C GLY A 13 -10.56 -22.99 -4.88
N LEU A 14 -10.19 -23.37 -6.10
CA LEU A 14 -10.48 -24.67 -6.65
C LEU A 14 -9.29 -25.60 -6.39
N LYS A 15 -9.52 -26.61 -5.56
CA LYS A 15 -8.55 -27.66 -5.28
C LYS A 15 -8.82 -28.84 -6.22
N GLY A 16 -7.96 -29.04 -7.21
CA GLY A 16 -7.94 -30.27 -7.99
C GLY A 16 -7.25 -31.38 -7.20
N ASN A 17 -7.67 -32.64 -7.40
CA ASN A 17 -7.00 -33.79 -6.76
C ASN A 17 -5.56 -34.01 -7.29
N ALA A 18 -5.24 -33.50 -8.48
CA ALA A 18 -3.93 -33.65 -9.14
C ALA A 18 -3.29 -32.33 -9.60
N HIS A 19 -3.92 -31.18 -9.34
CA HIS A 19 -3.45 -29.86 -9.79
C HIS A 19 -3.31 -28.90 -8.60
N PRO A 20 -2.37 -27.94 -8.68
CA PRO A 20 -2.21 -26.91 -7.65
C PRO A 20 -3.51 -26.12 -7.47
N ASN A 21 -3.71 -25.59 -6.27
CA ASN A 21 -4.90 -24.82 -5.93
C ASN A 21 -4.98 -23.57 -6.81
N VAL A 22 -6.01 -23.48 -7.65
CA VAL A 22 -6.20 -22.34 -8.57
C VAL A 22 -7.20 -21.39 -7.95
N HIS A 23 -6.86 -20.10 -7.92
CA HIS A 23 -7.80 -19.07 -7.54
C HIS A 23 -8.62 -18.68 -8.74
N VAL A 24 -9.94 -18.83 -8.63
CA VAL A 24 -10.85 -18.41 -9.69
C VAL A 24 -11.85 -17.40 -9.18
N HIS A 25 -12.21 -16.45 -10.04
CA HIS A 25 -13.40 -15.65 -9.90
C HIS A 25 -14.56 -16.42 -10.55
N LEU A 26 -15.52 -16.84 -9.73
CA LEU A 26 -16.73 -17.50 -10.18
C LEU A 26 -17.85 -16.48 -10.26
N GLU A 27 -18.45 -16.35 -11.43
CA GLU A 27 -19.73 -15.67 -11.61
C GLU A 27 -20.82 -16.67 -11.94
N ALA A 28 -21.93 -16.60 -11.20
CA ALA A 28 -23.12 -17.41 -11.41
C ALA A 28 -24.31 -16.50 -11.69
N LYS A 29 -25.01 -16.74 -12.79
CA LYS A 29 -26.24 -16.04 -13.15
C LYS A 29 -27.33 -17.02 -13.54
N ALA A 30 -28.48 -16.88 -12.90
CA ALA A 30 -29.67 -17.62 -13.27
C ALA A 30 -30.44 -16.86 -14.36
N ILE A 31 -30.75 -17.55 -15.46
CA ILE A 31 -31.52 -17.05 -16.60
C ILE A 31 -32.91 -17.67 -16.53
N TYR A 32 -33.93 -16.82 -16.58
CA TYR A 32 -35.34 -17.19 -16.51
C TYR A 32 -36.03 -16.84 -17.83
N ASP A 33 -37.07 -17.58 -18.17
CA ASP A 33 -37.94 -17.32 -19.32
C ASP A 33 -38.93 -16.17 -19.04
N ASP A 34 -39.63 -15.68 -20.06
CA ASP A 34 -40.60 -14.58 -19.96
C ASP A 34 -41.74 -14.87 -18.97
N LYS A 35 -41.99 -16.15 -18.69
CA LYS A 35 -42.95 -16.65 -17.69
C LYS A 35 -42.37 -16.74 -16.26
N GLY A 36 -41.15 -16.24 -16.03
CA GLY A 36 -40.45 -16.29 -14.74
C GLY A 36 -39.94 -17.68 -14.34
N LYS A 37 -40.01 -18.68 -15.23
CA LYS A 37 -39.53 -20.04 -14.95
C LYS A 37 -38.02 -20.12 -15.18
N HIS A 38 -37.29 -20.74 -14.25
CA HIS A 38 -35.85 -20.95 -14.38
C HIS A 38 -35.54 -21.78 -15.63
N ARG A 39 -34.72 -21.22 -16.54
CA ARG A 39 -34.37 -21.84 -17.82
C ARG A 39 -32.96 -22.41 -17.79
N GLN A 40 -32.00 -21.66 -17.25
CA GLN A 40 -30.59 -22.04 -17.31
C GLN A 40 -29.75 -21.34 -16.23
N TRP A 41 -28.77 -22.07 -15.70
CA TRP A 41 -27.65 -21.47 -14.99
C TRP A 41 -26.50 -21.18 -15.95
N ARG A 42 -25.97 -19.96 -15.89
CA ARG A 42 -24.72 -19.59 -16.54
C ARG A 42 -23.66 -19.39 -15.48
N PHE A 43 -22.60 -20.18 -15.57
CA PHE A 43 -21.40 -20.00 -14.76
C PHE A 43 -20.26 -19.51 -15.65
N GLY A 44 -19.58 -18.45 -15.22
CA GLY A 44 -18.30 -18.02 -15.75
C GLY A 44 -17.23 -18.27 -14.69
N MET A 45 -16.10 -18.84 -15.09
CA MET A 45 -14.94 -19.01 -14.23
C MET A 45 -13.76 -18.33 -14.91
N ILE A 46 -13.12 -17.39 -14.22
CA ILE A 46 -11.92 -16.71 -14.69
C ILE A 46 -10.80 -17.06 -13.72
N ASP A 47 -9.67 -17.53 -14.24
CA ASP A 47 -8.47 -17.70 -13.43
C ASP A 47 -7.94 -16.33 -12.99
N ILE A 48 -7.76 -16.16 -11.69
CA ILE A 48 -7.25 -14.93 -11.06
C ILE A 48 -5.94 -15.19 -10.30
N ASN A 49 -5.23 -16.27 -10.63
CA ASN A 49 -3.94 -16.57 -10.02
C ASN A 49 -2.91 -15.48 -10.35
N ASP A 50 -2.86 -15.03 -11.60
CA ASP A 50 -1.94 -13.97 -12.06
C ASP A 50 -2.11 -12.65 -11.29
N PRO A 51 -3.32 -12.06 -11.19
CA PRO A 51 -3.49 -10.81 -10.45
C PRO A 51 -3.18 -10.97 -8.95
N LYS A 52 -3.42 -12.14 -8.35
CA LYS A 52 -3.07 -12.37 -6.94
C LYS A 52 -1.58 -12.50 -6.71
N GLN A 53 -0.83 -13.08 -7.64
CA GLN A 53 0.62 -13.13 -7.57
C GLN A 53 1.22 -11.73 -7.72
N LEU A 54 0.71 -10.94 -8.67
CA LEU A 54 1.11 -9.54 -8.87
C LEU A 54 0.79 -8.67 -7.64
N GLU A 55 -0.38 -8.83 -7.02
CA GLU A 55 -0.73 -8.12 -5.78
C GLU A 55 0.22 -8.49 -4.63
N GLY A 56 0.58 -9.77 -4.52
CA GLY A 56 1.55 -10.26 -3.55
C GLY A 56 2.95 -9.67 -3.74
N GLU A 57 3.44 -9.65 -4.97
CA GLU A 57 4.74 -9.06 -5.32
C GLU A 57 4.76 -7.54 -5.11
N LEU A 58 3.69 -6.85 -5.51
CA LEU A 58 3.53 -5.41 -5.30
C LEU A 58 3.53 -5.07 -3.80
N ARG A 59 2.85 -5.88 -2.98
CA ARG A 59 2.85 -5.71 -1.54
C ARG A 59 4.23 -5.92 -0.92
N LYS A 60 4.99 -6.91 -1.39
CA LYS A 60 6.38 -7.13 -0.94
C LYS A 60 7.26 -5.95 -1.31
N ALA A 61 7.24 -5.53 -2.57
CA ALA A 61 8.02 -4.39 -3.06
C ALA A 61 7.68 -3.09 -2.30
N ARG A 62 6.39 -2.87 -2.01
CA ARG A 62 5.93 -1.74 -1.19
C ARG A 62 6.50 -1.81 0.22
N ASN A 63 6.40 -2.95 0.90
CA ASN A 63 6.91 -3.11 2.27
C ASN A 63 8.42 -2.85 2.34
N GLU A 64 9.18 -3.40 1.39
CA GLU A 64 10.63 -3.18 1.29
C GLU A 64 10.97 -1.70 1.04
N LEU A 65 10.16 -1.02 0.21
CA LEU A 65 10.32 0.40 -0.06
C LEU A 65 10.02 1.24 1.19
N GLU A 66 8.94 0.94 1.90
CA GLU A 66 8.58 1.61 3.16
C GLU A 66 9.69 1.47 4.20
N GLU A 67 10.27 0.27 4.35
CA GLU A 67 11.39 0.02 5.25
C GLU A 67 12.62 0.85 4.87
N ARG A 68 12.99 0.88 3.59
CA ARG A 68 14.11 1.68 3.09
C ARG A 68 13.88 3.17 3.29
N VAL A 69 12.66 3.66 3.07
CA VAL A 69 12.30 5.06 3.30
C VAL A 69 12.39 5.39 4.77
N ALA A 70 11.89 4.53 5.67
CA ALA A 70 12.00 4.74 7.10
C ALA A 70 13.46 4.83 7.55
N LEU A 71 14.32 3.89 7.10
CA LEU A 71 15.74 3.88 7.42
C LEU A 71 16.48 5.12 6.90
N ARG A 72 16.23 5.53 5.65
CA ARG A 72 16.87 6.74 5.10
C ARG A 72 16.34 8.01 5.74
N THR A 73 15.08 8.05 6.13
CA THR A 73 14.49 9.21 6.81
C THR A 73 15.06 9.38 8.20
N THR A 74 15.29 8.29 8.94
CA THR A 74 15.96 8.36 10.24
C THR A 74 17.40 8.82 10.11
N GLU A 75 18.16 8.29 9.14
CA GLU A 75 19.54 8.72 8.85
C GLU A 75 19.60 10.21 8.47
N LEU A 76 18.73 10.67 7.54
CA LEU A 76 18.67 12.07 7.14
C LEU A 76 18.28 12.98 8.30
N ASN A 77 17.32 12.58 9.12
CA ASN A 77 16.93 13.35 10.31
C ASN A 77 18.07 13.46 11.33
N GLN A 78 18.84 12.38 11.52
CA GLN A 78 20.02 12.41 12.41
C GLN A 78 21.08 13.39 11.88
N ARG A 79 21.42 13.30 10.59
CA ARG A 79 22.37 14.23 9.97
C ARG A 79 21.89 15.67 10.02
N ASN A 80 20.60 15.91 9.74
CA ASN A 80 20.02 17.25 9.79
C ASN A 80 20.09 17.82 11.21
N LYS A 81 19.72 17.05 12.24
CA LYS A 81 19.89 17.45 13.65
C LYS A 81 21.34 17.80 13.99
N GLN A 82 22.29 17.02 13.48
CA GLN A 82 23.71 17.27 13.73
C GLN A 82 24.19 18.56 13.04
N LEU A 83 23.77 18.81 11.80
CA LEU A 83 24.06 20.06 11.08
C LEU A 83 23.42 21.27 11.76
N VAL A 84 22.17 21.17 12.19
CA VAL A 84 21.48 22.23 12.95
C VAL A 84 22.21 22.53 14.25
N ARG A 85 22.66 21.51 14.98
CA ARG A 85 23.43 21.69 16.20
C ARG A 85 24.73 22.46 15.94
N LEU A 86 25.53 22.02 14.97
CA LEU A 86 26.81 22.64 14.64
C LEU A 86 26.65 24.09 14.14
N THR A 87 25.66 24.33 13.28
CA THR A 87 25.36 25.68 12.79
C THR A 87 24.92 26.60 13.92
N THR A 88 24.08 26.10 14.84
CA THR A 88 23.68 26.85 16.03
C THR A 88 24.91 27.20 16.87
N GLU A 89 25.73 26.22 17.25
CA GLU A 89 26.95 26.43 18.05
C GLU A 89 27.90 27.46 17.42
N LEU A 90 28.11 27.39 16.10
CA LEU A 90 28.94 28.36 15.37
C LEU A 90 28.34 29.76 15.35
N THR A 91 27.02 29.89 15.16
CA THR A 91 26.36 31.19 15.22
C THR A 91 26.42 31.81 16.62
N THR A 92 26.27 31.01 17.68
CA THR A 92 26.39 31.49 19.06
C THR A 92 27.83 31.92 19.38
N CYS A 93 28.83 31.14 18.96
CA CYS A 93 30.25 31.47 19.15
C CYS A 93 30.66 32.70 18.33
N ARG A 94 30.13 32.83 17.11
CA ARG A 94 30.34 34.03 16.27
C ARG A 94 29.68 35.26 16.89
N ALA A 95 28.48 35.14 17.46
CA ALA A 95 27.77 36.23 18.11
C ALA A 95 28.49 36.73 19.38
N THR A 96 29.03 35.84 20.21
CA THR A 96 29.81 36.24 21.39
C THR A 96 31.17 36.84 21.02
N ARG A 97 31.76 36.41 19.90
CA ARG A 97 33.04 36.95 19.38
C ARG A 97 32.89 38.30 18.64
N THR A 98 31.67 38.65 18.21
CA THR A 98 31.36 39.94 17.55
C THR A 98 30.61 40.92 18.45
N ALA A 99 30.29 40.53 19.69
CA ALA A 99 29.87 41.50 20.71
C ALA A 99 30.99 42.54 20.90
N PRO A 100 30.71 43.84 20.76
CA PRO A 100 31.75 44.86 20.86
C PRO A 100 32.32 44.87 22.27
N ALA A 101 33.54 44.35 22.43
CA ALA A 101 34.43 44.71 23.53
C ALA A 101 34.82 46.18 23.34
N GLY A 102 33.91 47.09 23.68
CA GLY A 102 34.05 48.49 23.30
C GLY A 102 32.82 49.35 23.63
N GLN A 103 32.26 49.22 24.83
CA GLN A 103 31.77 50.41 25.53
C GLN A 103 32.62 50.54 26.80
N SER A 104 33.78 51.13 26.54
CA SER A 104 34.65 51.75 27.53
C SER A 104 33.85 52.77 28.33
N ALA A 105 34.08 52.73 29.64
CA ALA A 105 34.05 53.87 30.54
C ALA A 105 34.06 55.23 29.83
N ALA A 106 33.03 56.01 30.10
CA ALA A 106 33.02 57.47 30.12
C ALA A 106 31.98 57.90 31.16
#